data_AF-A0A160TIE0-F1
#
_entry.id   AF-A0A160TIE0-F1
#
_cell.length_a   1.000
_cell.length_b   1.000
_cell.length_c   1.000
_cell.angle_alpha   90.00
_cell.angle_beta   90.00
_cell.angle_gamma   90.00
#
_symmetry.space_group_name_H-M   'P 1'
#
loop_
_entity.id
_entity.type
_entity.pdbx_description
1 polymer ?
#
loop_
_entity_poly.entity_id
_entity_poly.type
_entity_poly.pdbx_seq_one_letter_code
_entity_poly.pdbx_strand_id
1 'polypeptide(L)'
;MTSATDAIRSVIAAGRGTRPASLDNVETEQVLTIALALLVELSVANDRIDLLEREVAGLRGTTPDALRNAPLPGDAIAERQEALEALQLRVLRVMVDPRAAAGG
;
A
#
# COMPACT_ATOMS: atom_id res chain seq x y z
N MET A 1 8.68 32.11 -13.65
CA MET A 1 8.06 31.24 -12.64
C MET A 1 7.71 29.94 -13.34
N THR A 2 8.37 28.84 -13.01
CA THR A 2 8.05 27.51 -13.58
C THR A 2 6.70 27.07 -13.04
N SER A 3 5.74 26.84 -13.93
CA SER A 3 4.41 26.39 -13.53
C SER A 3 4.48 24.97 -12.97
N ALA A 4 3.53 24.57 -12.12
CA ALA A 4 3.42 23.19 -11.62
C ALA A 4 3.36 22.17 -12.78
N THR A 5 2.79 22.57 -13.92
CA THR A 5 2.75 21.80 -15.15
C THR A 5 4.14 21.58 -15.77
N ASP A 6 5.04 22.56 -15.68
CA ASP A 6 6.42 22.43 -16.16
C ASP A 6 7.25 21.51 -15.27
N ALA A 7 7.01 21.53 -13.95
CA ALA A 7 7.63 20.59 -13.02
C ALA A 7 7.18 19.15 -13.29
N ILE A 8 5.88 18.93 -13.52
CA ILE A 8 5.34 17.61 -13.88
C ILE A 8 5.88 17.14 -15.24
N ARG A 9 5.96 18.02 -16.25
CA ARG A 9 6.59 17.67 -17.55
C ARG A 9 8.06 17.31 -17.41
N SER A 10 8.81 18.03 -16.58
CA SER A 10 10.22 17.73 -16.29
C SER A 10 10.38 16.34 -15.66
N VAL A 11 9.50 15.97 -14.72
CA VAL A 11 9.48 14.65 -14.10
C VAL A 11 9.14 13.55 -15.12
N ILE A 12 8.15 13.78 -15.98
CA ILE A 12 7.76 12.83 -17.04
C ILE A 12 8.86 12.67 -18.09
N ALA A 13 9.53 13.76 -18.47
CA ALA A 13 10.64 13.73 -19.43
C ALA A 13 11.88 13.03 -18.85
N ALA A 14 12.17 13.22 -17.57
CA ALA A 14 13.23 12.51 -16.85
C ALA A 14 12.95 11.00 -16.68
N GLY A 15 11.68 10.57 -16.78
CA GLY A 15 11.29 9.16 -16.74
C GLY A 15 11.53 8.39 -18.04
N ARG A 16 11.86 9.05 -19.16
CA ARG A 16 12.15 8.41 -20.46
C ARG A 16 13.67 8.32 -20.71
N GLY A 17 14.35 7.49 -19.94
CA GLY A 17 15.77 7.16 -20.09
C GLY A 17 16.25 6.27 -18.95
N THR A 18 17.45 5.69 -19.04
CA THR A 18 18.13 5.08 -17.89
C THR A 18 18.50 6.20 -16.91
N ARG A 19 17.58 6.51 -16.00
CA ARG A 19 17.80 7.49 -14.94
C ARG A 19 19.08 7.09 -14.18
N PRO A 20 20.09 7.96 -14.09
CA PRO A 20 21.24 7.70 -13.23
C PRO A 20 20.76 7.44 -11.81
N ALA A 21 21.33 6.43 -11.15
CA ALA A 21 21.08 6.18 -9.74
C ALA A 21 21.34 7.47 -8.95
N SER A 22 20.36 7.85 -8.14
CA SER A 22 20.41 9.00 -7.23
C SER A 22 21.20 8.66 -5.95
N LEU A 23 21.34 7.37 -5.62
CA LEU A 23 22.10 6.88 -4.47
C LEU A 23 23.33 6.08 -4.91
N ASP A 24 24.36 6.06 -4.07
CA ASP A 24 25.59 5.29 -4.31
C ASP A 24 25.33 3.77 -4.34
N ASN A 25 24.30 3.31 -3.61
CA ASN A 25 23.87 1.92 -3.58
C ASN A 25 22.56 1.76 -4.37
N VAL A 26 22.66 1.14 -5.54
CA VAL A 26 21.53 0.91 -6.46
C VAL A 26 20.45 0.02 -5.82
N GLU A 27 20.82 -0.99 -5.04
CA GLU A 27 19.87 -1.87 -4.36
C GLU A 27 19.04 -1.08 -3.32
N THR A 28 19.69 -0.17 -2.60
CA THR A 28 19.02 0.73 -1.65
C THR A 28 18.04 1.65 -2.36
N GLU A 29 18.42 2.20 -3.53
CA GLU A 29 17.53 3.04 -4.34
C GLU A 29 16.34 2.25 -4.89
N GLN A 30 16.53 0.99 -5.27
CA GLN A 30 15.45 0.11 -5.71
C GLN A 30 14.47 -0.18 -4.57
N VAL A 31 14.95 -0.51 -3.37
CA VAL A 31 14.10 -0.72 -2.19
C VAL A 31 13.33 0.55 -1.85
N LEU A 32 13.99 1.72 -1.87
CA LEU A 32 13.35 3.00 -1.63
C LEU A 32 12.29 3.31 -2.69
N THR A 33 12.56 3.03 -3.96
CA THR A 33 11.60 3.24 -5.07
C THR A 33 10.36 2.37 -4.88
N ILE A 34 10.54 1.09 -4.51
CA ILE A 34 9.44 0.17 -4.21
C ILE A 34 8.64 0.67 -3.00
N ALA A 35 9.32 1.08 -1.92
CA ALA A 35 8.67 1.59 -0.72
C ALA A 35 7.84 2.86 -1.01
N LEU A 36 8.37 3.78 -1.82
CA LEU A 36 7.65 4.98 -2.25
C LEU A 36 6.43 4.64 -3.13
N ALA A 37 6.56 3.69 -4.05
CA ALA A 37 5.42 3.24 -4.85
C ALA A 37 4.31 2.64 -3.97
N LEU A 38 4.68 1.78 -3.02
CA LEU A 38 3.73 1.20 -2.06
C LEU A 38 3.07 2.27 -1.16
N LEU A 39 3.81 3.31 -0.77
CA LEU A 39 3.27 4.42 0.01
C LEU A 39 2.19 5.18 -0.77
N VAL A 40 2.41 5.43 -2.06
CA VAL A 40 1.42 6.09 -2.93
C VAL A 40 0.15 5.22 -3.04
N GLU A 41 0.31 3.93 -3.30
CA GLU A 41 -0.84 3.00 -3.38
C GLU A 41 -1.60 2.92 -2.05
N LEU A 42 -0.90 2.87 -0.91
CA LEU A 42 -1.51 2.90 0.42
C LEU A 42 -2.29 4.20 0.67
N SER A 43 -1.75 5.35 0.26
CA SER A 43 -2.45 6.63 0.37
C SER A 43 -3.75 6.62 -0.43
N VAL A 44 -3.73 6.16 -1.68
CA VAL A 44 -4.93 6.07 -2.53
C VAL A 44 -5.94 5.08 -1.97
N ALA A 45 -5.48 3.96 -1.41
CA ALA A 45 -6.34 2.99 -0.74
C ALA A 45 -7.05 3.61 0.47
N ASN A 46 -6.32 4.34 1.32
CA ASN A 46 -6.90 5.03 2.48
C ASN A 46 -7.94 6.08 2.08
N ASP A 47 -7.70 6.86 1.02
CA ASP A 47 -8.66 7.85 0.52
C ASP A 47 -9.95 7.16 0.04
N ARG A 48 -9.83 6.04 -0.66
CA ARG A 48 -10.98 5.24 -1.10
C ARG A 48 -11.74 4.63 0.07
N ILE A 49 -11.05 4.16 1.10
CA ILE A 49 -11.67 3.65 2.33
C ILE A 49 -12.44 4.78 3.03
N ASP A 50 -11.88 5.98 3.17
CA ASP A 50 -12.57 7.13 3.78
C ASP A 50 -13.85 7.49 3.01
N LEU A 51 -13.78 7.48 1.68
CA LEU A 51 -14.96 7.70 0.84
C LEU A 51 -16.04 6.63 1.07
N LEU A 52 -15.65 5.35 1.09
CA LEU A 52 -16.58 4.24 1.36
C LEU A 52 -17.20 4.33 2.76
N GLU A 53 -16.41 4.68 3.77
CA GLU A 53 -16.89 4.84 5.14
C GLU A 53 -17.92 5.98 5.24
N ARG A 54 -17.70 7.09 4.54
CA ARG A 54 -18.67 8.20 4.48
C ARG A 54 -19.98 7.80 3.80
N GLU A 55 -19.90 7.11 2.68
CA GLU A 55 -21.08 6.61 1.97
C GLU A 55 -21.88 5.62 2.83
N VAL A 56 -21.20 4.64 3.44
CA VAL A 56 -21.84 3.66 4.33
C VAL A 56 -22.43 4.32 5.57
N ALA A 57 -21.74 5.31 6.15
CA ALA A 57 -22.25 6.08 7.29
C ALA A 57 -23.53 6.84 6.91
N GLY A 58 -23.56 7.48 5.73
CA GLY A 58 -24.75 8.12 5.18
C GLY A 58 -25.92 7.17 5.01
N LEU A 59 -25.69 5.98 4.44
CA LEU A 59 -26.73 4.95 4.27
C LEU A 59 -27.27 4.40 5.60
N ARG A 60 -26.41 4.29 6.62
CA ARG A 60 -26.79 3.78 7.96
C ARG A 60 -27.30 4.87 8.90
N GLY A 61 -27.33 6.13 8.47
CA GLY A 61 -27.71 7.25 9.32
C GLY A 61 -26.79 7.44 10.54
N THR A 62 -25.51 7.11 10.39
CA THR A 62 -24.50 7.22 11.45
C THR A 62 -23.34 8.14 11.01
N THR A 63 -22.35 8.34 11.87
CA THR A 63 -21.13 9.08 11.54
C THR A 63 -20.00 8.12 11.12
N PRO A 64 -19.02 8.56 10.31
CA PRO A 64 -17.85 7.74 9.97
C PRO A 64 -17.07 7.28 11.21
N ASP A 65 -16.96 8.13 12.23
CA ASP A 65 -16.30 7.77 13.49
C ASP A 65 -17.04 6.66 14.25
N ALA A 66 -18.37 6.76 14.36
CA ALA A 66 -19.18 5.71 14.95
C ALA A 66 -19.13 4.40 14.14
N LEU A 67 -19.01 4.48 12.81
CA LEU A 67 -18.84 3.32 11.94
C LEU A 67 -17.49 2.62 12.16
N ARG A 68 -16.39 3.37 12.28
CA ARG A 68 -15.04 2.82 12.56
C ARG A 68 -14.95 2.13 13.91
N ASN A 69 -15.64 2.66 14.90
CA ASN A 69 -15.66 2.15 16.27
C ASN A 69 -16.77 1.12 16.51
N ALA A 70 -17.57 0.79 15.48
CA ALA A 70 -18.64 -0.18 15.62
C ALA A 70 -18.09 -1.59 15.89
N PRO A 71 -18.68 -2.37 16.80
CA PRO A 71 -18.28 -3.75 17.00
C PRO A 71 -18.54 -4.57 15.74
N LEU A 72 -17.55 -5.34 15.32
CA LEU A 72 -17.71 -6.31 14.25
C LEU A 72 -18.56 -7.49 14.75
N PRO A 73 -19.51 -7.99 13.95
CA PRO A 73 -20.22 -9.22 14.29
C PRO A 73 -19.25 -10.42 14.26
N GLY A 74 -19.61 -11.49 14.99
CA GLY A 74 -18.69 -12.61 15.26
C GLY A 74 -18.22 -13.36 14.01
N ASP A 75 -19.05 -13.45 12.99
CA ASP A 75 -18.72 -13.99 11.66
C ASP A 75 -17.66 -13.12 10.95
N ALA A 76 -17.86 -11.80 10.91
CA ALA A 76 -16.91 -10.86 10.32
C ALA A 76 -15.55 -10.83 11.05
N ILE A 77 -15.54 -11.09 12.37
CA ILE A 77 -14.29 -11.25 13.13
C ILE A 77 -13.53 -12.49 12.66
N ALA A 78 -14.22 -13.62 12.49
CA ALA A 78 -13.61 -14.86 12.05
C ALA A 78 -13.01 -14.74 10.63
N GLU A 79 -13.78 -14.17 9.69
CA GLU A 79 -13.31 -13.91 8.33
C GLU A 79 -12.08 -12.99 8.30
N ARG A 80 -12.08 -11.94 9.12
CA ARG A 80 -10.92 -11.05 9.25
C ARG A 80 -9.70 -11.79 9.78
N GLN A 81 -9.87 -12.66 10.76
CA GLN A 81 -8.78 -13.44 11.34
C GLN A 81 -8.18 -14.40 10.30
N GLU A 82 -9.02 -15.14 9.57
CA GLU A 82 -8.59 -16.04 8.50
C GLU A 82 -7.80 -15.28 7.41
N ALA A 83 -8.30 -14.11 6.99
CA ALA A 83 -7.62 -13.28 6.01
C ALA A 83 -6.24 -12.79 6.51
N LEU A 84 -6.14 -12.43 7.80
CA LEU A 84 -4.88 -12.03 8.42
C LEU A 84 -3.88 -13.18 8.50
N GLU A 85 -4.32 -14.37 8.92
CA GLU A 85 -3.48 -15.56 8.98
C GLU A 85 -2.95 -15.94 7.58
N ALA A 86 -3.82 -15.91 6.57
CA ALA A 86 -3.41 -16.15 5.18
C ALA A 86 -2.41 -15.11 4.67
N LEU A 87 -2.51 -13.85 5.09
CA LEU A 87 -1.53 -12.81 4.78
C LEU A 87 -0.19 -13.08 5.48
N GLN A 88 -0.22 -13.39 6.77
CA GLN A 88 0.98 -13.69 7.55
C GLN A 88 1.75 -14.88 6.96
N LEU A 89 1.06 -15.96 6.58
CA LEU A 89 1.67 -17.11 5.93
C LEU A 89 2.35 -16.74 4.60
N ARG A 90 1.74 -15.86 3.80
CA ARG A 90 2.34 -15.36 2.56
C ARG A 90 3.62 -14.57 2.83
N VAL A 91 3.64 -13.73 3.87
CA VAL A 91 4.82 -12.97 4.28
C VAL A 91 5.92 -13.89 4.82
N LEU A 92 5.57 -14.82 5.71
CA LEU A 92 6.53 -15.77 6.29
C LEU A 92 7.17 -16.66 5.23
N ARG A 93 6.44 -17.06 4.18
CA ARG A 93 7.01 -17.80 3.04
C ARG A 93 8.09 -17.04 2.28
N VAL A 94 8.05 -15.71 2.27
CA VAL A 94 9.11 -14.89 1.68
C VAL A 94 10.34 -14.86 2.58
N MET A 95 10.15 -14.87 3.90
CA MET A 95 11.25 -14.88 4.87
C MET A 95 11.91 -16.25 5.02
N VAL A 96 11.13 -17.32 4.98
CA VAL A 96 11.60 -18.70 5.02
C VAL A 96 11.68 -19.18 3.58
N ASP A 97 12.77 -18.89 2.88
CA ASP A 97 12.95 -19.36 1.50
C ASP A 97 13.06 -20.89 1.47
N PRO A 98 12.05 -21.63 0.98
CA PRO A 98 12.11 -23.09 0.93
C PRO A 98 13.10 -23.60 -0.13
N ARG A 99 13.59 -22.74 -1.05
CA ARG A 99 14.61 -23.11 -2.04
C ARG A 99 16.00 -23.18 -1.43
N ALA A 100 16.28 -22.38 -0.38
CA ALA A 100 17.53 -22.45 0.36
C ALA A 100 17.70 -23.78 1.12
N ALA A 101 16.58 -24.42 1.52
CA ALA A 101 16.60 -25.72 2.21
C ALA A 101 16.73 -26.94 1.28
N ALA A 102 16.44 -26.80 -0.02
CA ALA A 102 16.44 -27.90 -0.99
C ALA A 102 17.74 -27.98 -1.83
N GLY A 103 18.72 -27.11 -1.57
CA GLY A 103 20.00 -27.02 -2.30
C GLY A 103 21.23 -27.45 -1.51
N GLY A 104 21.07 -28.32 -0.50
CA GLY A 104 22.16 -28.93 0.28
C GLY A 104 22.47 -30.35 -0.15
#